data_AF-A0A1J7JRF8-F1
#
_entry.id   AF-A0A1J7JRF8-F1
#
_cell.length_a   1.000
_cell.length_b   1.000
_cell.length_c   1.000
_cell.angle_alpha   90.00
_cell.angle_beta   90.00
_cell.angle_gamma   90.00
#
_symmetry.space_group_name_H-M   'P 1'
#
loop_
_entity.id
_entity.type
_entity.pdbx_description
1 polymer ?
#
loop_
_entity_poly.entity_id
_entity_poly.type
_entity_poly.pdbx_seq_one_letter_code
_entity_poly.pdbx_strand_id
1 'polypeptide(L)'
;MNLAATLRAVTDREPSKARSPADITMGGGPKVPYPKHVWSPAGGWYAQPSNWKANTAVFGLAMFGITALVWKLSADREFRHKMPEPGRFYPSRYWSKQIIEHERAQKEKGLLEKSE
;
A
#
# COMPACT_ATOMS: atom_id res chain seq x y z
N MET A 1 30.13 50.44 35.86
CA MET A 1 30.52 49.33 34.95
C MET A 1 31.92 49.61 34.45
N ASN A 2 32.92 48.85 34.92
CA ASN A 2 34.33 49.13 34.59
C ASN A 2 34.71 48.54 33.23
N LEU A 3 35.49 49.30 32.45
CA LEU A 3 35.98 48.98 31.10
C LEU A 3 36.58 47.55 30.99
N ALA A 4 37.17 47.05 32.08
CA ALA A 4 37.76 45.72 32.17
C ALA A 4 36.71 44.57 32.08
N ALA A 5 35.46 44.81 32.50
CA ALA A 5 34.39 43.82 32.38
C ALA A 5 33.87 43.71 30.93
N THR A 6 33.86 44.83 30.21
CA THR A 6 33.42 44.88 28.80
C THR A 6 34.44 44.22 27.86
N LEU A 7 35.75 44.34 28.16
CA LEU A 7 36.80 43.70 27.36
C LEU A 7 36.84 42.17 27.53
N ARG A 8 36.61 41.64 28.74
CA ARG A 8 36.51 40.18 28.95
C ARG A 8 35.30 39.55 28.25
N ALA A 9 34.18 40.28 28.18
CA ALA A 9 32.97 39.80 27.51
C ALA A 9 33.11 39.65 25.98
N VAL A 10 34.09 40.33 25.37
CA VAL A 10 34.40 40.18 23.94
C VAL A 10 35.33 38.99 23.69
N THR A 11 36.23 38.67 24.62
CA THR A 11 37.19 37.58 24.46
C THR A 11 36.60 36.20 24.76
N ASP A 12 35.53 36.12 25.57
CA ASP A 12 34.89 34.84 25.97
C ASP A 12 33.71 34.43 25.05
N ARG A 13 33.68 34.91 23.79
CA ARG A 13 32.71 34.40 22.80
C ARG A 13 33.20 33.06 22.26
N GLU A 14 32.79 31.99 22.92
CA GLU A 14 32.88 30.62 22.41
C GLU A 14 32.48 30.57 20.93
N PRO A 15 33.30 29.96 20.03
CA PRO A 15 32.95 29.84 18.63
C PRO A 15 31.66 29.04 18.53
N SER A 16 30.64 29.62 17.89
CA SER A 16 29.34 28.98 17.70
C SER A 16 29.54 27.57 17.14
N LYS A 17 29.21 26.56 17.94
CA LYS A 17 29.32 25.14 17.58
C LYS A 17 28.69 24.94 16.20
N ALA A 18 29.53 24.70 15.19
CA ALA A 18 29.06 24.41 13.84
C ALA A 18 28.13 23.19 13.92
N ARG A 19 26.90 23.35 13.44
CA ARG A 19 25.89 22.29 13.41
C ARG A 19 26.47 21.12 12.59
N SER A 20 26.38 19.90 13.10
CA SER A 20 27.01 18.76 12.42
C SER A 20 26.34 18.53 11.06
N PRO A 21 27.06 18.01 10.04
CA PRO A 21 26.46 17.68 8.75
C PRO A 21 25.29 16.68 8.83
N ALA A 22 25.16 15.95 9.96
CA ALA A 22 24.09 15.02 10.23
C ALA A 22 22.77 15.69 10.68
N ASP A 23 22.79 16.99 11.01
CA ASP A 23 21.60 17.77 11.40
C ASP A 23 20.90 18.46 10.21
N ILE A 24 21.39 18.22 8.98
CA ILE A 24 20.75 18.76 7.77
C ILE A 24 19.50 17.92 7.49
N THR A 25 18.36 18.39 8.01
CA THR A 25 17.06 17.87 7.62
C THR A 25 16.87 18.18 6.13
N MET A 26 17.06 17.19 5.25
CA MET A 26 16.81 17.28 3.82
C MET A 26 15.30 17.27 3.52
N GLY A 27 14.56 18.21 4.12
CA GLY A 27 13.13 18.39 3.94
C GLY A 27 12.83 19.52 2.97
N GLY A 28 11.72 19.40 2.22
CA GLY A 28 11.24 20.44 1.31
C GLY A 28 11.15 21.79 2.01
N GLY A 29 11.53 22.87 1.30
CA GLY A 29 11.60 24.22 1.83
C GLY A 29 10.31 24.72 2.51
N PRO A 30 10.33 25.91 3.13
CA PRO A 30 9.22 26.41 3.93
C PRO A 30 7.89 26.38 3.16
N LYS A 31 6.81 25.97 3.83
CA LYS A 31 5.47 25.87 3.24
C LYS A 31 5.01 27.26 2.76
N VAL A 32 4.70 27.37 1.47
CA VAL A 32 4.14 28.62 0.90
C VAL A 32 2.74 28.87 1.49
N PRO A 33 2.37 30.11 1.86
CA PRO A 33 1.02 30.43 2.30
C PRO A 33 -0.04 30.06 1.25
N TYR A 34 -1.18 29.55 1.71
CA TYR A 34 -2.28 29.10 0.85
C TYR A 34 -3.63 29.36 1.51
N PRO A 35 -4.70 29.57 0.73
CA PRO A 35 -6.04 29.79 1.26
C PRO A 35 -6.57 28.52 1.96
N LYS A 36 -7.00 28.63 3.22
CA LYS A 36 -7.47 27.49 4.03
C LYS A 36 -8.94 27.13 3.83
N HIS A 37 -9.73 28.05 3.29
CA HIS A 37 -11.16 27.90 3.09
C HIS A 37 -11.52 27.24 1.75
N VAL A 38 -10.54 27.04 0.87
CA VAL A 38 -10.76 26.41 -0.43
C VAL A 38 -10.76 24.90 -0.25
N TRP A 39 -11.85 24.26 -0.65
CA TRP A 39 -11.99 22.81 -0.65
C TRP A 39 -12.01 22.27 -2.07
N SER A 40 -11.38 21.12 -2.28
CA SER A 40 -11.43 20.35 -3.52
C SER A 40 -11.52 18.86 -3.19
N PRO A 41 -12.23 18.06 -4.01
CA PRO A 41 -12.41 16.63 -3.75
C PRO A 41 -11.09 15.84 -3.75
N ALA A 42 -10.08 16.29 -4.49
CA ALA A 42 -8.76 15.66 -4.52
C ALA A 42 -7.87 16.07 -3.32
N GLY A 43 -8.34 16.98 -2.47
CA GLY A 43 -7.55 17.64 -1.43
C GLY A 43 -7.08 19.04 -1.85
N GLY A 44 -6.15 19.61 -1.10
CA GLY A 44 -5.61 20.95 -1.33
C GLY A 44 -4.11 21.02 -1.03
N TRP A 45 -3.59 22.23 -0.87
CA TRP A 45 -2.17 22.45 -0.59
C TRP A 45 -1.71 21.72 0.68
N TYR A 46 -0.68 20.88 0.53
CA TYR A 46 -0.05 20.11 1.61
C TYR A 46 -1.05 19.31 2.47
N ALA A 47 -2.06 18.70 1.83
CA ALA A 47 -3.08 17.92 2.52
C ALA A 47 -2.45 16.77 3.33
N GLN A 48 -2.54 16.87 4.66
CA GLN A 48 -2.08 15.84 5.60
C GLN A 48 -3.12 15.68 6.71
N PRO A 49 -4.26 15.02 6.41
CA PRO A 49 -5.29 14.78 7.41
C PRO A 49 -4.72 13.85 8.49
N SER A 50 -5.08 14.11 9.75
CA SER A 50 -4.64 13.30 10.90
C SER A 50 -5.05 11.83 10.76
N ASN A 51 -6.17 11.56 10.09
CA ASN A 51 -6.79 10.25 9.98
C ASN A 51 -6.46 9.51 8.66
N TRP A 52 -5.40 9.91 7.93
CA TRP A 52 -5.07 9.33 6.63
C TRP A 52 -4.97 7.79 6.64
N LYS A 53 -4.42 7.21 7.72
CA LYS A 53 -4.27 5.75 7.87
C LYS A 53 -5.61 5.03 7.88
N ALA A 54 -6.54 5.52 8.69
CA ALA A 54 -7.86 4.92 8.82
C ALA A 54 -8.65 5.07 7.50
N ASN A 55 -8.60 6.24 6.88
CA ASN A 55 -9.28 6.48 5.60
C ASN A 55 -8.76 5.54 4.51
N THR A 56 -7.44 5.40 4.37
CA THR A 56 -6.84 4.48 3.41
C THR A 56 -7.18 3.02 3.72
N ALA A 57 -7.22 2.62 4.99
CA ALA A 57 -7.62 1.27 5.37
C ALA A 57 -9.07 0.96 4.98
N VAL A 58 -10.00 1.89 5.21
CA VAL A 58 -11.41 1.74 4.82
C VAL A 58 -11.56 1.63 3.30
N PHE A 59 -10.92 2.53 2.55
CA PHE A 59 -10.96 2.46 1.08
C PHE A 59 -10.30 1.19 0.53
N GLY A 60 -9.18 0.78 1.11
CA GLY A 60 -8.50 -0.46 0.74
C GLY A 60 -9.37 -1.68 0.98
N LEU A 61 -10.06 -1.75 2.14
CA LEU A 61 -11.00 -2.82 2.46
C LEU A 61 -12.18 -2.84 1.48
N ALA A 62 -12.75 -1.68 1.15
CA ALA A 62 -13.85 -1.57 0.21
C ALA A 62 -13.44 -2.06 -1.19
N MET A 63 -12.29 -1.60 -1.70
CA MET A 63 -11.75 -2.04 -2.99
C MET A 63 -11.48 -3.55 -3.01
N PHE A 64 -10.85 -4.07 -1.96
CA PHE A 64 -10.57 -5.49 -1.83
C PHE A 64 -11.87 -6.31 -1.82
N GLY A 65 -12.86 -5.88 -1.03
CA GLY A 65 -14.15 -6.56 -0.93
C GLY A 65 -14.89 -6.62 -2.28
N ILE A 66 -14.98 -5.50 -2.99
CA ILE A 66 -15.59 -5.46 -4.32
C ILE A 66 -14.84 -6.36 -5.30
N THR A 67 -13.50 -6.28 -5.31
CA THR A 67 -12.66 -7.11 -6.18
C THR A 67 -12.86 -8.59 -5.91
N ALA A 68 -12.90 -9.00 -4.65
CA ALA A 68 -13.11 -10.40 -4.27
C ALA A 68 -14.51 -10.92 -4.69
N LEU A 69 -15.55 -10.11 -4.53
CA LEU A 69 -16.91 -10.46 -4.95
C LEU A 69 -17.02 -10.63 -6.47
N VAL A 70 -16.48 -9.67 -7.22
CA VAL A 70 -16.47 -9.73 -8.70
C VAL A 70 -15.62 -10.90 -9.18
N TRP A 71 -14.47 -11.16 -8.54
CA TRP A 71 -13.62 -12.30 -8.87
C TRP A 71 -14.35 -13.62 -8.65
N LYS A 72 -15.02 -13.80 -7.51
CA LYS A 72 -15.83 -15.00 -7.24
C LYS A 72 -16.93 -15.17 -8.28
N LEU A 73 -17.68 -14.11 -8.57
CA LEU A 73 -18.74 -14.16 -9.58
C LEU A 73 -18.20 -14.53 -10.96
N SER A 74 -17.05 -13.96 -11.34
CA SER A 74 -16.37 -14.29 -12.59
C SER A 74 -15.94 -15.76 -12.63
N ALA A 75 -15.35 -16.28 -11.55
CA ALA A 75 -14.89 -17.67 -11.46
C ALA A 75 -16.05 -18.68 -11.51
N ASP A 76 -17.21 -18.33 -10.93
CA ASP A 76 -18.42 -19.14 -10.96
C ASP A 76 -19.09 -19.16 -12.35
N ARG A 77 -18.97 -18.06 -13.12
CA ARG A 77 -19.53 -17.94 -14.48
C ARG A 77 -18.57 -18.38 -15.57
N GLU A 78 -17.33 -18.67 -15.23
CA GLU A 78 -16.31 -19.06 -16.19
C GLU A 78 -16.65 -20.42 -16.82
N PHE A 79 -16.78 -20.44 -18.14
CA PHE A 79 -17.02 -21.64 -18.92
C PHE A 79 -15.93 -21.80 -19.99
N ARG A 80 -15.41 -23.02 -20.12
CA ARG A 80 -14.37 -23.44 -21.06
C ARG A 80 -14.86 -24.60 -21.90
N HIS A 81 -14.68 -24.49 -23.20
CA HIS A 81 -15.02 -25.56 -24.16
C HIS A 81 -14.00 -26.70 -24.16
N LYS A 82 -12.72 -26.39 -23.92
CA LYS A 82 -11.63 -27.37 -23.83
C LYS A 82 -11.11 -27.40 -22.40
N MET A 83 -11.07 -28.60 -21.82
CA MET A 83 -10.44 -28.81 -20.53
C MET A 83 -8.91 -28.85 -20.66
N PRO A 84 -8.17 -28.30 -19.69
CA PRO A 84 -6.72 -28.28 -19.70
C PRO A 84 -6.11 -29.67 -19.58
N GLU A 85 -4.91 -29.84 -20.14
CA GLU A 85 -4.17 -31.10 -20.11
C GLU A 85 -3.66 -31.43 -18.69
N PRO A 86 -3.66 -32.71 -18.29
CA PRO A 86 -3.06 -33.14 -17.03
C PRO A 86 -1.59 -32.70 -16.93
N GLY A 87 -1.19 -32.18 -15.77
CA GLY A 87 0.20 -31.79 -15.50
C GLY A 87 0.61 -30.36 -15.93
N ARG A 88 -0.21 -29.64 -16.70
CA ARG A 88 0.08 -28.22 -17.04
C ARG A 88 -0.30 -27.29 -15.88
N PHE A 89 0.55 -26.31 -15.57
CA PHE A 89 0.26 -25.25 -14.60
C PHE A 89 -0.58 -24.14 -15.23
N TYR A 90 -1.65 -23.73 -14.54
CA TYR A 90 -2.41 -22.53 -14.82
C TYR A 90 -3.08 -22.07 -13.51
N PRO A 91 -3.06 -20.77 -13.18
CA PRO A 91 -3.53 -20.30 -11.87
C PRO A 91 -5.02 -20.55 -11.62
N SER A 92 -5.84 -20.44 -12.66
CA SER A 92 -7.29 -20.61 -12.56
C SER A 92 -7.75 -22.01 -12.15
N ARG A 93 -6.85 -23.01 -12.15
CA ARG A 93 -7.10 -24.35 -11.62
C ARG A 93 -7.66 -24.35 -10.21
N TYR A 94 -7.23 -23.39 -9.39
CA TYR A 94 -7.56 -23.36 -7.96
C TYR A 94 -8.91 -22.71 -7.65
N TRP A 95 -9.51 -21.98 -8.58
CA TRP A 95 -10.74 -21.21 -8.31
C TRP A 95 -11.83 -21.36 -9.38
N SER A 96 -11.52 -21.76 -10.61
CA SER A 96 -12.55 -21.98 -11.64
C SER A 96 -13.40 -23.20 -11.30
N LYS A 97 -14.70 -23.00 -11.08
CA LYS A 97 -15.66 -24.05 -10.71
C LYS A 97 -15.62 -25.24 -11.69
N GLN A 98 -15.70 -24.95 -12.99
CA GLN A 98 -15.76 -25.97 -14.04
C GLN A 98 -14.53 -26.89 -14.06
N ILE A 99 -13.33 -26.36 -13.75
CA ILE A 99 -12.09 -27.14 -13.73
C ILE A 99 -12.04 -28.02 -12.48
N ILE A 100 -12.36 -27.45 -11.31
CA ILE A 100 -12.35 -28.17 -10.04
C ILE A 100 -13.31 -29.37 -10.10
N GLU A 101 -14.51 -29.18 -10.67
CA GLU A 101 -15.50 -30.25 -10.85
C GLU A 101 -15.01 -31.30 -11.85
N HIS A 102 -14.42 -30.88 -12.97
CA HIS A 102 -13.86 -31.81 -13.97
C HIS A 102 -12.75 -32.68 -13.39
N GLU A 103 -11.78 -32.08 -12.68
CA GLU A 103 -10.64 -32.79 -12.11
C GLU A 103 -11.06 -33.74 -10.98
N ARG A 104 -12.05 -33.36 -10.17
CA ARG A 104 -12.64 -34.23 -9.16
C ARG A 104 -13.27 -35.47 -9.81
N ALA A 105 -14.07 -35.28 -10.86
CA ALA A 105 -14.70 -36.39 -11.56
C ALA A 105 -13.68 -37.34 -12.21
N GLN A 106 -12.59 -36.82 -12.79
CA GLN A 106 -11.52 -37.68 -13.34
C GLN A 106 -10.82 -38.50 -12.25
N LYS A 107 -10.58 -37.89 -11.08
CA LYS A 107 -9.96 -38.58 -9.94
C LYS A 107 -10.84 -39.70 -9.40
N GLU A 108 -12.15 -39.47 -9.29
CA GLU A 108 -13.13 -40.47 -8.83
C GLU A 108 -13.20 -41.66 -9.81
N LYS A 109 -13.23 -41.40 -11.13
CA LYS A 109 -13.19 -42.46 -12.15
C LYS A 109 -11.92 -43.31 -12.07
N GLY A 110 -10.76 -42.69 -11.95
CA GLY A 110 -9.49 -43.41 -11.82
C GLY A 110 -9.37 -44.21 -10.52
N LEU A 111 -10.09 -43.81 -9.46
CA LEU A 111 -10.18 -44.59 -8.22
C LEU A 111 -11.07 -45.82 -8.38
N LEU A 112 -12.22 -45.66 -9.06
CA LEU A 112 -13.17 -46.75 -9.34
C LEU A 112 -12.53 -47.82 -10.22
N GLU A 113 -11.89 -47.45 -11.33
CA GLU A 113 -11.18 -48.38 -12.23
C GLU A 113 -10.07 -49.16 -11.52
N LYS A 114 -9.43 -48.57 -10.51
CA LYS A 114 -8.40 -49.25 -9.71
C LYS A 114 -8.98 -50.22 -8.66
N SER A 115 -10.26 -50.08 -8.34
CA SER A 115 -10.95 -50.93 -7.35
C SER A 115 -11.67 -52.14 -7.96
N GLU A 116 -11.83 -52.14 -9.28
CA GLU A 116 -12.29 -53.28 -10.10
C GLU A 116 -11.11 -54.21 -10.45
#